data_AF-A0A2P8DM65-F1
#
_entry.id   AF-A0A2P8DM65-F1
#
_cell.length_a   1.000
_cell.length_b   1.000
_cell.length_c   1.000
_cell.angle_alpha   90.00
_cell.angle_beta   90.00
_cell.angle_gamma   90.00
#
_symmetry.space_group_name_H-M   'P 1'
#
loop_
_entity.id
_entity.type
_entity.pdbx_description
1 polymer ?
#
loop_
_entity_poly.entity_id
_entity_poly.type
_entity_poly.pdbx_seq_one_letter_code
_entity_poly.pdbx_strand_id
1 'polypeptide(L)' 'MSWIVTTRPQHCAHCGKTTQHNVTIYDDSPREIVYCIECGR' A
#
# COMPACT_ATOMS: atom_id res chain seq x y z
N MET A 1 11.14 9.83 -13.37
CA MET A 1 10.56 8.83 -12.46
C MET A 1 9.05 8.92 -12.54
N SER A 2 8.39 7.86 -13.00
CA SER A 2 6.94 7.71 -12.94
C SER A 2 6.61 6.72 -11.83
N TRP A 3 5.59 7.00 -11.03
CA TRP A 3 5.08 6.07 -10.01
C TRP A 3 3.56 5.98 -10.12
N ILE A 4 3.02 4.79 -9.90
CA ILE A 4 1.58 4.54 -9.89
C ILE A 4 1.15 4.49 -8.43
N VAL A 5 0.20 5.35 -8.06
CA VAL A 5 -0.48 5.28 -6.77
C VAL A 5 -1.81 4.60 -6.98
N THR A 6 -2.01 3.46 -6.32
CA THR A 6 -3.27 2.72 -6.33
C THR A 6 -3.69 2.36 -4.92
N THR A 7 -4.96 2.06 -4.72
CA THR A 7 -5.47 1.52 -3.46
C THR A 7 -6.01 0.12 -3.70
N ARG A 8 -5.67 -0.81 -2.80
CA ARG A 8 -6.25 -2.15 -2.82
C ARG A 8 -6.61 -2.62 -1.42
N PRO A 9 -7.70 -3.40 -1.26
CA PRO A 9 -8.03 -4.01 0.02
C PRO A 9 -7.00 -5.10 0.35
N GLN A 10 -6.38 -5.02 1.53
CA GLN A 10 -5.48 -6.06 2.06
C GLN A 10 -5.71 -6.24 3.56
N HIS A 11 -5.31 -7.40 4.07
CA HIS A 11 -5.29 -7.64 5.50
C HIS A 11 -4.10 -6.91 6.13
N CYS A 12 -4.38 -5.95 7.01
CA CYS A 12 -3.34 -5.26 7.75
C CYS A 12 -2.94 -6.08 8.98
N ALA A 13 -1.67 -6.51 9.05
CA ALA A 13 -1.15 -7.26 10.19
C ALA A 13 -1.15 -6.46 11.51
N HIS A 14 -1.13 -5.12 11.45
CA HIS A 14 -1.19 -4.25 12.63
C HIS A 14 -2.62 -4.02 13.12
N CYS A 15 -3.52 -3.67 12.20
CA CYS A 15 -4.91 -3.43 12.52
C CYS A 15 -5.70 -4.73 12.75
N GLY A 16 -5.21 -5.88 12.25
CA GLY A 16 -5.90 -7.17 12.27
C GLY A 16 -7.15 -7.22 11.41
N LYS A 17 -7.36 -6.23 10.53
CA LYS A 17 -8.55 -6.02 9.72
C LYS A 17 -8.19 -5.94 8.25
N THR A 18 -9.13 -6.30 7.39
CA THR A 18 -9.04 -6.03 5.96
C THR A 18 -9.43 -4.58 5.71
N THR A 19 -8.47 -3.77 5.27
CA THR A 19 -8.62 -2.33 5.07
C THR A 19 -8.02 -1.96 3.71
N GLN A 20 -8.33 -0.75 3.20
CA GLN A 20 -7.62 -0.25 2.03
C GLN A 20 -6.17 0.07 2.40
N HIS A 21 -5.25 -0.30 1.50
CA HIS A 21 -3.85 0.06 1.60
C HIS A 21 -3.48 0.90 0.38
N ASN A 22 -2.78 2.01 0.62
CA ASN A 22 -2.12 2.78 -0.42
C ASN A 22 -0.92 1.98 -0.90
N VAL A 23 -0.86 1.74 -2.19
CA VAL A 23 0.20 1.02 -2.85
C VAL A 23 0.83 1.97 -3.85
N THR A 24 2.11 2.26 -3.65
CA THR A 24 2.91 3.04 -4.60
C THR A 24 3.89 2.10 -5.28
N ILE A 25 3.78 1.98 -6.61
CA ILE A 25 4.64 1.16 -7.45
C ILE A 25 5.52 2.09 -8.26
N TYR A 26 6.83 1.89 -8.17
CA TYR A 26 7.81 2.65 -8.96
C TYR A 26 8.07 1.93 -10.28
N ASP A 27 7.99 2.64 -11.41
CA ASP A 27 8.19 2.01 -12.72
C ASP A 27 9.65 1.58 -12.94
N ASP A 28 10.59 2.29 -12.30
CA ASP A 28 12.03 2.04 -12.41
C ASP A 28 12.58 1.01 -11.41
N SER A 29 11.74 0.50 -10.49
CA SER A 29 12.22 -0.38 -9.41
C SER A 29 11.14 -1.37 -8.96
N PRO A 30 11.49 -2.63 -8.63
CA PRO A 30 10.54 -3.60 -8.07
C PRO A 30 10.11 -3.27 -6.63
N ARG A 31 10.24 -2.01 -6.21
CA ARG A 31 9.88 -1.54 -4.87
C ARG A 31 8.40 -1.19 -4.88
N GLU A 32 7.65 -1.87 -4.03
CA GLU A 32 6.27 -1.55 -3.69
C GLU A 32 6.26 -0.97 -2.29
N ILE A 33 5.69 0.23 -2.12
CA ILE A 33 5.39 0.78 -0.79
C ILE A 33 3.91 0.54 -0.53
N VAL A 34 3.61 -0.26 0.49
CA VAL A 34 2.25 -0.56 0.93
C VAL A 34 2.03 0.08 2.29
N TYR A 35 0.92 0.80 2.45
CA TYR A 35 0.60 1.49 3.69
C TYR A 35 -0.89 1.41 4.00
N CYS A 36 -1.26 0.90 5.18
CA CYS A 36 -2.64 0.84 5.63
C CYS A 36 -3.20 2.25 5.87
N ILE A 37 -4.34 2.58 5.28
CA ILE A 37 -4.93 3.92 5.46
C ILE A 37 -5.46 4.16 6.88
N GLU A 38 -5.76 3.10 7.62
CA GLU A 38 -6.38 3.17 8.95
C GLU A 38 -5.33 3.39 10.05
N CYS A 39 -4.37 2.46 10.18
CA CYS A 39 -3.34 2.54 11.23
C CYS A 39 -2.06 3.24 10.77
N GLY A 40 -1.93 3.52 9.48
CA GLY A 40 -0.77 4.18 8.96
C GLY A 40 0.52 3.36 9.06
N ARG A 41 0.43 2.07 8.77
CA ARG A 41 1.56 1.14 8.77
C ARG A 41 1.51 0.20 7.58
#